data_AF-A0A3M1HFI6-F1
#
_entry.id   AF-A0A3M1HFI6-F1
#
_cell.length_a   1.000
_cell.length_b   1.000
_cell.length_c   1.000
_cell.angle_alpha   90.00
_cell.angle_beta   90.00
_cell.angle_gamma   90.00
#
_symmetry.space_group_name_H-M   'P 1'
#
loop_
_entity.id
_entity.type
_entity.pdbx_description
1 polymer ?
#
loop_
_entity_poly.entity_id
_entity_poly.type
_entity_poly.pdbx_seq_one_letter_code
_entity_poly.pdbx_strand_id
1 'polypeptide(L)' 'ILLGGEIPHSSWVPDLLMGKILIAVKIHLEDKDVIKGIGKMAWLERKEDLTCFIGVHFQEITTRGKDKLIEMMLDYHMP' A
#
# COMPACT_ATOMS: atom_id res chain seq x y z
N ILE A 1 -4.72 -2.00 -3.69
CA ILE A 1 -3.54 -1.30 -4.23
C ILE A 1 -2.33 -2.14 -3.91
N LEU A 2 -1.52 -2.41 -4.93
CA LEU A 2 -0.26 -3.13 -4.81
C LEU A 2 0.83 -2.07 -4.70
N LEU A 3 1.49 -2.02 -3.54
CA LEU A 3 2.56 -1.06 -3.27
C LEU A 3 3.89 -1.81 -3.32
N GLY A 4 4.88 -1.26 -4.02
CA GLY A 4 6.22 -1.86 -4.12
C GLY A 4 7.22 -1.11 -3.23
N GLY A 5 8.10 -1.84 -2.55
CA GLY A 5 9.16 -1.22 -1.75
C GLY A 5 10.08 -2.24 -1.05
N GLU A 6 11.04 -1.74 -0.30
CA GLU A 6 11.89 -2.55 0.58
C GLU A 6 11.23 -2.71 1.95
N ILE A 7 11.33 -3.90 2.54
CA ILE A 7 10.91 -4.12 3.93
C ILE A 7 12.00 -3.54 4.84
N PRO A 8 11.69 -2.65 5.80
CA PRO A 8 12.69 -2.02 6.65
C PRO A 8 13.57 -3.02 7.40
N HIS A 9 12.98 -4.13 7.85
CA HIS A 9 13.70 -5.23 8.48
C HIS A 9 12.95 -6.54 8.29
N SER A 10 13.65 -7.60 7.86
CA SER A 10 13.04 -8.91 7.59
C SER A 10 12.42 -9.57 8.83
N SER A 11 12.92 -9.25 10.03
CA SER A 11 12.34 -9.73 11.29
C SER A 11 10.92 -9.24 11.56
N TRP A 12 10.46 -8.18 10.87
CA TRP A 12 9.11 -7.65 11.06
C TRP A 12 8.07 -8.39 10.24
N VAL A 13 8.47 -9.19 9.26
CA VAL A 13 7.55 -9.88 8.34
C VAL A 13 6.47 -10.70 9.07
N PRO A 14 6.79 -11.52 10.09
CA PRO A 14 5.77 -12.27 10.81
C PRO A 14 4.74 -11.35 11.49
N ASP A 15 5.18 -10.33 12.20
CA ASP A 15 4.28 -9.42 12.93
C ASP A 15 3.48 -8.50 12.01
N LEU A 16 4.04 -8.15 10.84
CA LEU A 16 3.34 -7.44 9.78
C LEU A 16 2.19 -8.30 9.22
N LEU A 17 2.47 -9.55 8.85
CA LEU A 17 1.46 -10.49 8.31
C LEU A 17 0.40 -10.90 9.36
N MET A 18 0.77 -10.96 10.63
CA MET A 18 -0.18 -11.15 11.74
C MET A 18 -1.02 -9.90 12.03
N GLY A 19 -0.80 -8.77 11.34
CA GLY A 19 -1.55 -7.54 11.53
C GLY A 19 -1.34 -6.89 12.91
N LYS A 20 -0.21 -7.19 13.58
CA LYS A 20 0.19 -6.58 14.86
C LYS A 20 0.82 -5.20 14.66
N ILE A 21 1.36 -4.94 13.47
CA ILE A 21 1.99 -3.68 13.09
C ILE A 21 1.04 -2.91 12.18
N LEU A 22 0.78 -1.65 12.55
CA LEU A 22 0.10 -0.69 11.68
C LEU A 22 1.12 0.01 10.79
N ILE A 23 0.77 0.17 9.52
CA ILE A 23 1.60 0.79 8.50
C ILE A 23 0.94 2.12 8.12
N ALA A 24 1.68 3.22 8.29
CA ALA A 24 1.32 4.50 7.70
C ALA A 24 1.77 4.49 6.23
N VAL A 25 0.84 4.75 5.32
CA VAL A 25 1.07 4.73 3.88
C VAL A 25 0.84 6.12 3.30
N LYS A 26 1.78 6.56 2.47
CA LYS A 26 1.71 7.80 1.72
C LYS A 26 1.82 7.46 0.24
N ILE A 27 0.72 7.60 -0.48
CA ILE A 27 0.64 7.29 -1.91
C ILE A 27 0.72 8.61 -2.66
N HIS A 28 1.70 8.71 -3.54
CA HIS A 28 1.91 9.84 -4.43
C HIS A 28 1.25 9.53 -5.76
N LEU A 29 0.22 10.29 -6.13
CA LEU A 29 -0.37 10.25 -7.47
C LEU A 29 0.38 11.21 -8.40
N GLU A 30 0.31 10.96 -9.70
CA GLU A 30 1.01 11.75 -10.73
C GLU A 30 0.64 13.25 -10.68
N ASP A 31 -0.60 13.58 -10.30
CA ASP A 31 -1.13 14.95 -10.19
C ASP A 31 -0.73 15.71 -8.91
N LYS A 32 0.39 15.34 -8.27
CA LYS A 32 0.89 15.90 -6.99
C LYS A 32 -0.03 15.69 -5.78
N ASP A 33 -1.14 14.99 -5.97
CA ASP A 33 -2.03 14.65 -4.88
C ASP A 33 -1.46 13.51 -4.05
N VAL A 34 -1.48 13.72 -2.73
CA VAL A 34 -0.94 12.76 -1.77
C VAL A 34 -2.09 12.18 -0.96
N ILE A 35 -2.26 10.86 -1.06
CA ILE A 35 -3.17 10.11 -0.22
C ILE A 35 -2.40 9.59 0.97
N LYS A 36 -2.96 9.79 2.16
CA LYS A 36 -2.43 9.25 3.41
C LYS A 36 -3.44 8.27 3.99
N GLY A 37 -2.94 7.17 4.53
CA GLY A 37 -3.77 6.21 5.23
C GLY A 37 -2.97 5.42 6.26
N ILE A 38 -3.68 4.71 7.12
CA ILE A 38 -3.14 3.74 8.05
C ILE A 38 -3.77 2.40 7.71
N GLY A 39 -2.94 1.36 7.61
CA GLY A 39 -3.41 0.04 7.25
C GLY A 39 -2.64 -1.08 7.92
N LYS A 40 -3.07 -2.31 7.64
CA LYS A 40 -2.38 -3.54 8.01
C LYS A 40 -1.89 -4.23 6.75
N MET A 41 -0.76 -4.93 6.84
CA MET A 41 -0.32 -5.79 5.76
C MET A 41 -1.30 -6.95 5.61
N ALA A 42 -1.79 -7.17 4.39
CA ALA A 42 -2.66 -8.27 4.04
C ALA A 42 -1.86 -9.42 3.40
N TRP A 43 -0.85 -9.09 2.59
CA TRP A 43 0.03 -10.06 1.96
C TRP A 43 1.35 -9.41 1.55
N LEU A 44 2.35 -10.26 1.30
CA LEU A 44 3.70 -9.91 0.91
C LEU A 44 4.16 -10.89 -0.17
N GLU A 45 4.72 -10.37 -1.26
CA GLU A 45 5.35 -11.17 -2.31
C GLU A 45 6.74 -10.62 -2.60
N ARG A 46 7.72 -11.52 -2.58
CA ARG A 46 9.10 -11.18 -2.88
C ARG A 46 9.30 -11.13 -4.40
N LYS A 47 10.03 -10.13 -4.88
CA LYS A 47 10.50 -10.06 -6.26
C LYS A 47 11.87 -10.74 -6.41
N GLU A 48 12.31 -10.91 -7.66
CA GLU A 48 13.63 -11.49 -7.97
C GLU A 48 14.80 -10.64 -7.42
N ASP A 49 14.57 -9.35 -7.16
CA ASP A 49 15.52 -8.44 -6.53
C ASP A 49 15.37 -8.39 -4.99
N LEU A 50 15.90 -7.34 -4.36
CA LEU A 50 15.76 -7.09 -2.93
C LEU A 50 14.45 -6.37 -2.56
N THR A 51 13.52 -6.22 -3.50
CA THR A 51 12.25 -5.53 -3.29
C THR A 51 11.08 -6.51 -3.14
N CYS A 52 9.94 -6.00 -2.69
CA CYS A 52 8.73 -6.78 -2.51
C CYS A 52 7.49 -6.00 -2.96
N PHE A 53 6.43 -6.73 -3.25
CA PHE A 53 5.08 -6.21 -3.31
C PHE A 53 4.39 -6.44 -1.97
N ILE A 54 3.69 -5.42 -1.49
CA ILE A 54 2.86 -5.48 -0.29
C ILE A 54 1.42 -5.15 -0.64
N GLY A 55 0.52 -6.00 -0.15
CA GLY A 55 -0.90 -5.68 -0.05
C GLY A 55 -1.19 -5.02 1.28
N VAL A 56 -1.90 -3.88 1.24
CA VAL A 56 -2.30 -3.16 2.45
C VAL A 56 -3.83 -3.07 2.53
N HIS A 57 -4.39 -3.47 3.68
CA HIS A 57 -5.79 -3.23 4.03
C HIS A 57 -5.85 -1.94 4.87
N PHE A 58 -6.43 -0.87 4.30
CA PHE A 58 -6.63 0.39 5.02
C PHE A 58 -7.62 0.22 6.17
N GLN A 59 -7.18 0.56 7.38
CA GLN A 59 -8.05 0.76 8.54
C GLN A 59 -8.60 2.19 8.53
N GLU A 60 -7.75 3.14 8.17
CA GLU A 60 -8.10 4.57 8.07
C GLU A 60 -7.59 5.14 6.75
N ILE A 61 -8.50 5.77 6.01
CA ILE A 61 -8.22 6.52 4.80
C ILE A 61 -9.41 7.46 4.55
N THR A 62 -9.13 8.68 4.11
CA THR A 62 -10.17 9.68 3.84
C THR A 62 -11.07 9.25 2.68
N THR A 63 -12.36 9.63 2.69
CA THR A 63 -13.28 9.35 1.58
C THR A 63 -12.73 9.87 0.26
N ARG A 64 -12.28 11.14 0.23
CA ARG A 64 -11.60 11.72 -0.95
C ARG A 64 -10.38 10.92 -1.40
N GLY A 65 -9.63 10.33 -0.47
CA GLY A 65 -8.50 9.46 -0.78
C GLY A 65 -8.94 8.15 -1.41
N LYS A 66 -10.02 7.53 -0.91
CA LYS A 66 -10.62 6.32 -1.52
C LYS A 66 -11.11 6.59 -2.94
N ASP A 67 -11.84 7.68 -3.14
CA ASP A 67 -12.43 8.02 -4.44
C ASP A 67 -11.33 8.19 -5.49
N LYS A 68 -10.27 8.94 -5.17
CA LYS A 68 -9.11 9.12 -6.06
C LYS A 68 -8.40 7.83 -6.40
N LEU A 69 -8.30 6.90 -5.46
CA LEU A 69 -7.69 5.60 -5.73
C LEU A 69 -8.53 4.79 -6.71
N ILE A 70 -9.86 4.89 -6.60
CA ILE A 70 -10.79 4.24 -7.52
C ILE A 70 -10.68 4.87 -8.91
N GLU A 71 -10.71 6.21 -9.00
CA GLU A 71 -10.52 6.96 -10.26
C GLU A 71 -9.23 6.54 -10.95
N MET A 72 -8.09 6.58 -10.24
CA MET A 72 -6.80 6.14 -10.77
C MET A 72 -6.82 4.68 -11.27
N MET A 73 -7.48 3.77 -10.54
CA MET A 73 -7.57 2.36 -10.97
C MET A 73 -8.41 2.19 -12.24
N LEU A 74 -9.47 2.99 -12.39
CA LEU A 74 -10.33 3.00 -13.57
C LEU A 74 -9.58 3.54 -14.78
N ASP A 75 -8.87 4.66 -14.63
CA ASP A 75 -8.06 5.26 -15.70
C ASP A 75 -6.97 4.29 -16.19
N TYR A 76 -6.38 3.51 -15.28
CA TYR A 76 -5.36 2.53 -15.64
C TYR A 76 -5.92 1.27 -16.35
N HIS A 77 -7.20 0.94 -16.15
CA HIS A 77 -7.85 -0.26 -16.75
C HIS A 77 -8.70 0.05 -18.00
N MET A 78 -9.00 1.31 -18.27
CA MET A 78 -9.74 1.75 -19.46
C MET A 78 -8.85 2.68 -20.30
N PRO A 79 -8.00 2.13 -21.19
CA PRO A 79 -7.29 2.92 -22.19
C PRO A 79 -8.23 3.54 -23.24
#